data_AF-A0A367KKH8-F1
#
_entry.id   AF-A0A367KKH8-F1
#
_cell.length_a   1.000
_cell.length_b   1.000
_cell.length_c   1.000
_cell.angle_alpha   90.00
_cell.angle_beta   90.00
_cell.angle_gamma   90.00
#
_symmetry.space_group_name_H-M   'P 1'
#
loop_
_entity.id
_entity.type
_entity.pdbx_description
1 polymer ?
#
loop_
_entity_poly.entity_id
_entity_poly.type
_entity_poly.pdbx_seq_one_letter_code
_entity_poly.pdbx_strand_id
1 'polypeptide(L)'
;MAKKKSSGTSKEEVIAKVLERLIDEDLVFSKTYGKTLIYSVKQAKDENGPSEQDIEKMEKSMIELDQKYEELLAENKKLEQINK
;
A
#
# COMPACT_ATOMS: atom_id res chain seq x y z
N MET A 1 -5.25 -7.51 49.86
CA MET A 1 -4.98 -7.99 48.49
C MET A 1 -6.05 -7.43 47.57
N ALA A 2 -5.70 -6.54 46.64
CA ALA A 2 -6.59 -6.11 45.57
C ALA A 2 -5.79 -6.08 44.26
N LYS A 3 -6.27 -6.85 43.28
CA LYS A 3 -5.60 -7.17 42.01
C LYS A 3 -5.31 -5.89 41.21
N LYS A 4 -4.04 -5.71 40.81
CA LYS A 4 -3.67 -4.77 39.73
C LYS A 4 -4.38 -5.22 38.45
N LYS A 5 -5.32 -4.43 37.94
CA LYS A 5 -5.85 -4.59 36.59
C LYS A 5 -4.71 -4.28 35.62
N SER A 6 -4.27 -5.28 34.86
CA SER A 6 -3.37 -5.09 33.72
C SER A 6 -4.11 -4.30 32.64
N SER A 7 -3.89 -2.99 32.56
CA SER A 7 -4.37 -2.18 31.44
C SER A 7 -3.51 -2.45 30.21
N GLY A 8 -3.72 -3.59 29.57
CA GLY A 8 -3.21 -3.81 28.22
C GLY A 8 -3.92 -2.83 27.28
N THR A 9 -3.16 -1.94 26.64
CA THR A 9 -3.65 -1.02 25.60
C THR A 9 -4.43 -1.81 24.55
N SER A 10 -5.64 -1.38 24.22
CA SER A 10 -6.43 -2.10 23.20
C SER A 10 -5.76 -1.96 21.82
N LYS A 11 -6.05 -2.87 20.88
CA LYS A 11 -5.49 -2.78 19.53
C LYS A 11 -5.87 -1.45 18.87
N GLU A 12 -7.08 -0.98 19.12
CA GLU A 12 -7.62 0.28 18.65
C GLU A 12 -6.85 1.48 19.23
N GLU A 13 -6.53 1.47 20.53
CA GLU A 13 -5.69 2.51 21.15
C GLU A 13 -4.26 2.50 20.62
N VAL A 14 -3.69 1.32 20.33
CA VAL A 14 -2.36 1.23 19.71
C VAL A 14 -2.40 1.81 18.30
N ILE A 15 -3.41 1.47 17.50
CA ILE A 15 -3.59 2.00 16.14
C ILE A 15 -3.77 3.53 16.18
N ALA A 16 -4.58 4.05 17.10
CA ALA A 16 -4.78 5.49 17.26
C ALA A 16 -3.46 6.23 17.56
N LYS A 17 -2.64 5.70 18.47
CA LYS A 17 -1.31 6.28 18.78
C LYS A 17 -0.34 6.25 17.60
N VAL A 18 -0.40 5.19 16.79
CA VAL A 18 0.41 5.10 15.57
C VAL A 18 -0.06 6.14 14.55
N LEU A 19 -1.38 6.30 14.37
CA LEU A 19 -1.94 7.29 13.46
C LEU A 19 -1.63 8.73 13.91
N GLU A 20 -1.66 9.02 15.21
CA GLU A 20 -1.22 10.30 15.77
C GLU A 20 0.24 10.58 15.43
N ARG A 21 1.12 9.59 15.65
CA ARG A 21 2.54 9.73 15.28
C ARG A 21 2.75 9.98 13.77
N LEU A 22 1.96 9.31 12.91
CA LEU A 22 2.03 9.52 11.45
C LEU A 22 1.50 10.89 11.01
N ILE A 23 0.62 11.52 11.81
CA ILE A 23 0.20 12.91 11.62
C ILE A 23 1.35 13.85 12.00
N ASP A 24 2.01 13.60 13.13
CA ASP A 24 3.17 14.39 13.59
C ASP A 24 4.35 14.32 12.60
N GLU A 25 4.53 13.17 11.94
CA GLU A 25 5.56 12.95 10.89
C GLU A 25 5.15 13.51 9.51
N ASP A 26 4.01 14.18 9.39
CA ASP A 26 3.45 14.74 8.14
C ASP A 26 3.20 13.71 7.04
N LEU A 27 2.97 12.44 7.39
CA LEU A 27 2.71 11.35 6.43
C LEU A 27 1.22 11.06 6.26
N VAL A 28 0.40 11.44 7.25
CA VAL A 28 -1.05 11.23 7.26
C VAL A 28 -1.72 12.55 7.64
N PHE A 29 -2.89 12.82 7.07
CA PHE A 29 -3.81 13.81 7.60
C PHE A 29 -5.09 13.14 8.06
N SER A 30 -5.81 13.80 8.97
CA SER A 30 -7.12 13.33 9.40
C SER A 30 -8.17 14.39 9.17
N LYS A 31 -9.41 13.95 8.98
CA LYS A 31 -10.57 14.84 8.88
C LYS A 31 -11.80 14.19 9.48
N THR A 32 -12.50 14.95 10.29
CA THR A 32 -13.74 14.49 10.93
C THR A 32 -14.94 14.75 10.04
N TYR A 33 -15.75 13.72 9.84
CA TYR A 33 -17.02 13.75 9.12
C TYR A 33 -18.13 13.23 10.04
N GLY A 34 -18.92 14.15 10.60
CA GLY A 34 -19.93 13.81 11.61
C GLY A 34 -19.30 13.21 12.87
N LYS A 35 -19.56 11.93 13.13
CA LYS A 35 -18.98 11.18 14.27
C LYS A 35 -17.76 10.33 13.88
N THR A 36 -17.37 10.33 12.61
CA THR A 36 -16.31 9.47 12.08
C THR A 36 -15.05 10.29 11.83
N LEU A 37 -13.91 9.80 12.31
CA LEU A 37 -12.59 10.35 11.99
C LEU A 37 -11.97 9.53 10.86
N ILE A 38 -11.71 10.18 9.72
CA ILE A 38 -11.08 9.55 8.56
C ILE A 38 -9.62 9.96 8.53
N TYR A 39 -8.73 8.99 8.37
CA TYR A 39 -7.30 9.19 8.15
C TYR A 39 -6.98 8.96 6.68
N SER A 40 -6.08 9.74 6.12
CA SER A 40 -5.67 9.65 4.71
C SER A 40 -4.17 9.88 4.60
N VAL A 41 -3.50 9.03 3.83
CA VAL A 41 -2.06 9.14 3.58
C VAL A 41 -1.82 10.36 2.69
N LYS A 42 -0.88 11.20 3.10
CA LYS A 42 -0.41 12.31 2.28
C LYS A 42 0.38 11.73 1.12
N GLN A 43 -0.12 11.92 -0.10
CA GLN A 43 0.71 11.72 -1.27
C GLN A 43 1.69 12.89 -1.31
N ALA A 44 2.98 12.59 -1.29
CA ALA A 44 4.01 13.60 -1.49
C ALA A 44 3.67 14.33 -2.80
N LYS A 45 3.42 15.64 -2.71
CA LYS A 45 3.48 16.50 -3.88
C LYS A 45 4.96 16.65 -4.19
N ASP A 46 5.54 15.65 -4.83
CA ASP A 46 6.79 15.90 -5.51
C ASP A 46 6.47 16.95 -6.57
N GLU A 47 6.98 18.17 -6.40
CA GLU A 47 6.87 19.21 -7.43
C GLU A 47 7.55 18.75 -8.74
N ASN A 48 8.39 17.71 -8.65
CA ASN A 48 8.96 16.95 -9.76
C ASN A 48 8.39 15.53 -9.78
N GLY A 49 7.05 15.39 -9.81
CA GLY A 49 6.41 14.13 -10.18
C GLY A 49 7.05 13.51 -11.43
N PRO A 50 6.90 12.19 -11.66
CA PRO A 50 7.61 11.49 -12.73
C PRO A 50 7.47 12.25 -14.05
N SER A 51 8.59 12.45 -14.74
CA SER A 51 8.57 13.15 -16.01
C SER A 51 7.75 12.37 -17.04
N GLU A 52 7.30 13.03 -18.10
CA GLU A 52 6.58 12.35 -19.20
C GLU A 52 7.40 11.17 -19.76
N GLN A 53 8.73 11.32 -19.85
CA GLN A 53 9.63 10.24 -20.26
C GLN A 53 9.69 9.08 -19.26
N ASP A 54 9.57 9.35 -17.96
CA ASP A 54 9.53 8.29 -16.94
C ASP A 54 8.21 7.52 -17.02
N ILE A 55 7.11 8.22 -17.30
CA ILE A 55 5.80 7.60 -17.52
C ILE A 55 5.83 6.74 -18.77
N GLU A 56 6.34 7.23 -19.90
CA GLU A 56 6.46 6.46 -21.15
C GLU A 56 7.32 5.20 -20.97
N LYS A 57 8.46 5.32 -20.26
CA LYS A 57 9.30 4.15 -19.96
C LYS A 57 8.58 3.14 -19.08
N MET A 58 7.82 3.62 -18.08
CA MET A 58 7.04 2.77 -17.19
C MET A 58 5.94 2.03 -17.95
N GLU A 59 5.20 2.73 -18.82
CA GLU A 59 4.17 2.14 -19.68
C GLU A 59 4.74 1.08 -20.61
N LYS A 60 5.87 1.39 -21.27
CA LYS A 60 6.57 0.42 -22.12
C LYS A 60 7.01 -0.81 -21.33
N SER A 61 7.56 -0.60 -20.14
CA SER A 61 8.00 -1.70 -19.26
C SER A 61 6.82 -2.58 -18.82
N MET A 62 5.65 -1.99 -18.58
CA MET A 62 4.42 -2.72 -18.27
C MET A 62 4.00 -3.62 -19.44
N ILE A 63 3.98 -3.07 -20.65
CA ILE A 63 3.60 -3.82 -21.86
C ILE A 63 4.56 -4.99 -22.10
N GLU A 64 5.87 -4.76 -21.99
CA GLU A 64 6.88 -5.81 -22.16
C GLU A 64 6.75 -6.91 -21.09
N LEU A 65 6.44 -6.53 -19.85
CA LEU A 65 6.25 -7.48 -18.77
C LEU A 65 4.99 -8.34 -18.98
N ASP A 66 3.89 -7.74 -19.40
CA ASP A 66 2.64 -8.45 -19.71
C ASP A 66 2.84 -9.44 -20.87
N GLN A 67 3.55 -9.02 -21.93
CA GLN A 67 3.86 -9.92 -23.05
C GLN A 67 4.68 -11.12 -22.60
N LYS A 68 5.73 -10.88 -21.80
CA LYS A 68 6.59 -11.95 -21.27
C LYS A 68 5.83 -12.89 -20.34
N TYR A 69 4.90 -12.36 -19.55
CA TYR A 69 4.04 -13.15 -18.69
C TYR A 69 3.14 -14.09 -19.49
N GLU A 70 2.51 -13.60 -20.55
CA GLU A 70 1.68 -14.42 -21.45
C GLU A 70 2.50 -15.49 -22.19
N GLU A 71 3.72 -15.16 -22.64
CA GLU A 71 4.63 -16.15 -23.24
C GLU A 71 4.97 -17.28 -22.27
N LEU A 72 5.33 -16.94 -21.03
CA LEU A 72 5.66 -17.92 -19.98
C LEU A 72 4.44 -18.77 -19.59
N LEU A 73 3.25 -18.18 -19.53
CA LEU A 73 1.99 -18.90 -19.32
C LEU A 73 1.76 -19.92 -20.44
N ALA A 74 1.95 -19.50 -21.69
CA ALA A 74 1.78 -20.38 -22.85
C ALA A 74 2.82 -21.51 -22.86
N GLU A 75 4.06 -21.24 -22.48
CA GLU A 75 5.12 -22.24 -22.35
C GLU A 75 4.82 -23.26 -21.25
N ASN A 76 4.44 -22.79 -20.05
CA ASN A 76 4.04 -23.67 -18.95
C ASN A 76 2.88 -24.59 -19.35
N LYS A 77 1.86 -24.04 -20.02
CA LYS A 77 0.72 -24.82 -20.49
C LYS A 77 1.14 -25.92 -21.47
N LYS A 78 2.11 -25.65 -22.36
CA LYS A 78 2.66 -26.66 -23.28
C LYS A 78 3.41 -27.76 -22.51
N LEU A 79 4.24 -27.38 -21.54
CA LEU A 79 5.00 -28.34 -20.72
C LEU A 79 4.08 -29.22 -19.88
N GLU A 80 3.02 -28.67 -19.29
CA GLU A 80 2.01 -29.44 -18.56
C GLU A 80 1.26 -30.44 -19.45
N GLN A 81 1.07 -30.13 -20.73
CA GLN A 81 0.46 -31.05 -21.70
C GLN A 81 1.41 -32.16 -22.12
N ILE A 82 2.71 -31.89 -22.18
CA ILE A 82 3.74 -32.88 -22.56
C ILE A 82 4.06 -33.83 -21.39
N ASN A 83 3.99 -33.35 -20.15
CA ASN A 83 4.29 -34.12 -18.94
C ASN A 83 3.08 -34.86 -18.34
N LYS A 84 1.93 -34.87 -19.03
CA LYS A 84 0.74 -35.68 -18.71
C LYS A 84 0.68 -36.92 -19.59
#